data_AF-A0A7Y4SC93-F1
#
_entry.id   AF-A0A7Y4SC93-F1
#
_cell.length_a   1.000
_cell.length_b   1.000
_cell.length_c   1.000
_cell.angle_alpha   90.00
_cell.angle_beta   90.00
_cell.angle_gamma   90.00
#
_symmetry.space_group_name_H-M   'P 1'
#
loop_
_entity.id
_entity.type
_entity.pdbx_description
1 polymer ?
#
loop_
_entity_poly.entity_id
_entity_poly.type
_entity_poly.pdbx_seq_one_letter_code
_entity_poly.pdbx_strand_id
1 'polypeptide(L)'
;MQEHPHTDKPAQQGVIYAPWEKAFTRILTPFEQFIHRETTSGMLLMGTAILALILANSFMADAYHHLLHIPVAVGIGSWSLSMSLHHWVNDGLMA
;
A
#
# COMPACT_ATOMS: atom_id res chain seq x y z
N MET A 1 9.45 -16.12 61.44
CA MET A 1 10.10 -16.17 60.12
C MET A 1 9.01 -16.00 59.08
N GLN A 2 8.99 -14.86 58.37
CA GLN A 2 8.09 -14.61 57.24
C GLN A 2 8.75 -15.18 56.00
N GLU A 3 8.11 -16.11 55.30
CA GLU A 3 8.49 -16.46 53.93
C GLU A 3 7.39 -16.01 52.99
N HIS A 4 7.77 -15.03 52.17
CA HIS A 4 6.91 -14.30 51.25
C HIS A 4 6.50 -15.18 50.06
N PRO A 5 5.27 -15.05 49.53
CA PRO A 5 4.89 -15.70 48.28
C PRO A 5 5.62 -15.03 47.12
N HIS A 6 6.41 -15.81 46.37
CA HIS A 6 6.98 -15.39 45.09
C HIS A 6 5.83 -15.11 44.12
N THR A 7 5.55 -13.82 43.94
CA THR A 7 4.66 -13.32 42.89
C THR A 7 5.50 -13.18 41.63
N ASP A 8 5.53 -14.23 40.81
CA ASP A 8 6.04 -14.14 39.44
C ASP A 8 5.09 -13.25 38.62
N LYS A 9 5.40 -11.96 38.60
CA LYS A 9 4.84 -11.04 37.61
C LYS A 9 5.45 -11.45 36.26
N PRO A 10 4.65 -11.75 35.23
CA PRO A 10 5.21 -11.99 33.90
C PRO A 10 5.99 -10.74 33.50
N ALA A 11 7.27 -10.94 33.16
CA ALA A 11 8.14 -9.89 32.68
C ALA A 11 7.40 -9.11 31.58
N GLN A 12 7.19 -7.82 31.80
CA GLN A 12 6.72 -6.94 30.73
C GLN A 12 7.86 -6.88 29.70
N GLN A 13 7.84 -7.79 28.72
CA GLN A 13 8.64 -7.63 27.51
C GLN A 13 8.25 -6.31 26.88
N GLY A 14 9.15 -5.33 26.97
CA GLY A 14 9.00 -4.05 26.31
C GLY A 14 8.88 -4.27 24.81
N VAL A 15 7.65 -4.25 24.30
CA VAL A 15 7.39 -4.16 22.87
C VAL A 15 7.97 -2.81 22.43
N ILE A 16 9.12 -2.83 21.78
CA ILE A 16 9.73 -1.65 21.21
C ILE A 16 8.87 -1.26 20.00
N TYR A 17 7.82 -0.48 20.25
CA TYR A 17 7.05 0.14 19.18
C TYR A 17 7.93 1.15 18.50
N ALA A 18 8.51 0.75 17.37
CA ALA A 18 9.35 1.65 16.65
C ALA A 18 8.51 2.80 16.06
N PRO A 19 9.02 4.03 15.99
CA PRO A 19 8.23 5.19 15.53
C PRO A 19 7.53 4.99 14.18
N TRP A 20 8.14 4.21 13.28
CA TRP A 20 7.56 3.85 11.99
C TRP A 20 6.30 2.98 12.12
N GLU A 21 6.23 2.05 13.08
CA GLU A 21 5.05 1.20 13.29
C GLU A 21 3.80 2.03 13.59
N LYS A 22 3.94 3.09 14.39
CA LYS A 22 2.84 4.03 14.69
C LYS A 22 2.40 4.81 13.45
N ALA A 23 3.33 5.18 12.57
CA ALA A 23 3.02 5.87 11.32
C ALA A 23 2.31 4.94 10.33
N PHE A 24 2.78 3.69 10.19
CA PHE A 24 2.17 2.67 9.34
C PHE A 24 0.77 2.31 9.83
N THR A 25 0.61 1.97 11.10
CA THR A 25 -0.71 1.61 11.68
C THR A 25 -1.72 2.74 11.54
N ARG A 26 -1.31 4.00 11.72
CA ARG A 26 -2.20 5.16 11.52
C ARG A 26 -2.77 5.26 10.10
N ILE A 27 -2.04 4.78 9.08
CA ILE A 27 -2.46 4.78 7.68
C ILE A 27 -3.21 3.48 7.33
N LEU A 28 -2.71 2.33 7.80
CA LEU A 28 -3.24 1.02 7.46
C LEU A 28 -4.59 0.74 8.11
N THR A 29 -4.81 1.11 9.37
CA THR A 29 -6.08 0.86 10.06
C THR A 29 -7.30 1.49 9.36
N PRO A 30 -7.30 2.78 8.97
CA PRO A 30 -8.42 3.35 8.21
C PRO A 30 -8.51 2.78 6.79
N PHE A 31 -7.38 2.42 6.15
CA PHE A 31 -7.38 1.78 4.84
C PHE A 31 -8.04 0.39 4.87
N GLU A 32 -7.72 -0.43 5.87
CA GLU A 32 -8.33 -1.75 6.08
C GLU A 32 -9.84 -1.63 6.30
N GLN A 33 -10.27 -0.69 7.15
CA GLN A 33 -11.69 -0.40 7.37
C GLN A 33 -12.39 0.10 6.10
N PHE A 34 -11.68 0.83 5.24
CA PHE A 34 -12.19 1.28 3.94
C PHE A 34 -12.39 0.10 2.99
N ILE A 35 -11.41 -0.79 2.86
CA ILE A 35 -11.51 -1.99 2.01
C ILE A 35 -12.62 -2.92 2.50
N HIS A 36 -12.80 -3.07 3.82
CA HIS A 36 -13.88 -3.85 4.42
C HIS A 36 -15.29 -3.30 4.14
N ARG A 37 -15.42 -2.04 3.69
CA ARG A 37 -16.69 -1.45 3.27
C ARG A 37 -16.93 -1.73 1.79
N GLU A 38 -17.51 -2.90 1.50
CA GLU A 38 -17.78 -3.41 0.13
C GLU A 38 -18.43 -2.37 -0.80
N THR A 39 -19.46 -1.67 -0.32
CA THR A 39 -20.19 -0.70 -1.15
C THR A 39 -19.36 0.55 -1.48
N THR A 40 -18.52 1.00 -0.55
CA THR A 40 -17.69 2.20 -0.75
C THR A 40 -16.50 1.91 -1.65
N SER A 41 -15.87 0.75 -1.50
CA SER A 41 -14.78 0.31 -2.37
C SER A 41 -15.27 0.06 -3.80
N GLY A 42 -16.45 -0.54 -3.98
CA GLY A 42 -17.08 -0.71 -5.29
C GLY A 42 -17.41 0.60 -6.00
N MET A 43 -17.99 1.57 -5.28
CA MET A 43 -18.24 2.90 -5.85
C MET A 43 -16.96 3.65 -6.20
N LEU A 44 -15.93 3.55 -5.36
CA LEU A 44 -14.62 4.16 -5.66
C LEU A 44 -14.04 3.55 -6.94
N LEU A 45 -14.02 2.22 -7.05
CA LEU A 45 -13.51 1.52 -8.23
C LEU A 45 -14.25 1.95 -9.50
N MET A 46 -15.59 1.97 -9.45
CA MET A 46 -16.42 2.43 -10.57
C MET A 46 -16.09 3.88 -10.95
N GLY A 47 -15.97 4.78 -9.96
CA GLY A 47 -15.61 6.17 -10.17
C GLY A 47 -14.23 6.32 -10.81
N THR A 48 -13.23 5.57 -10.33
CA THR A 48 -11.89 5.53 -10.91
C THR A 48 -11.90 5.00 -12.33
N ALA A 49 -12.70 3.98 -12.64
CA ALA A 49 -12.83 3.45 -14.00
C ALA A 49 -13.45 4.48 -14.95
N ILE A 50 -14.51 5.17 -14.54
CA ILE A 50 -15.12 6.25 -15.33
C ILE A 50 -14.11 7.38 -15.56
N LEU A 51 -13.38 7.78 -14.52
CA LEU A 51 -12.31 8.79 -14.63
C LEU A 51 -11.25 8.35 -15.65
N ALA A 52 -10.79 7.09 -15.58
CA ALA A 52 -9.81 6.55 -16.51
C ALA A 52 -10.33 6.58 -17.96
N LEU A 53 -11.60 6.22 -18.19
CA LEU A 53 -12.23 6.30 -19.50
C LEU A 53 -12.30 7.74 -20.01
N ILE A 54 -12.67 8.70 -19.15
CA ILE A 54 -12.69 10.12 -19.52
C ILE A 54 -11.29 10.57 -19.93
N LEU A 55 -10.27 10.28 -19.12
CA LEU A 55 -8.89 10.68 -19.40
C LEU A 55 -8.40 10.09 -20.74
N ALA A 56 -8.65 8.80 -20.97
CA ALA A 56 -8.23 8.08 -22.18
C ALA A 56 -8.94 8.55 -23.46
N ASN A 57 -10.13 9.15 -23.37
CA ASN A 57 -10.89 9.67 -24.51
C ASN A 57 -10.84 11.21 -24.63
N SER A 58 -10.08 11.89 -23.77
CA SER A 58 -9.99 13.35 -23.74
C SER A 58 -8.74 13.87 -24.46
N PHE A 59 -8.58 15.20 -24.51
CA PHE A 59 -7.36 15.87 -24.98
C PHE A 59 -6.10 15.47 -24.16
N MET A 60 -6.26 14.94 -22.95
CA MET A 60 -5.17 14.42 -22.12
C MET A 60 -4.82 12.94 -22.42
N ALA A 61 -5.45 12.31 -23.42
CA ALA A 61 -5.19 10.92 -23.79
C ALA A 61 -3.70 10.68 -24.10
N ASP A 62 -3.07 11.55 -24.89
CA ASP A 62 -1.64 11.42 -25.21
C ASP A 62 -0.75 11.50 -23.96
N ALA A 63 -1.05 12.42 -23.04
CA ALA A 63 -0.33 12.52 -21.77
C ALA A 63 -0.53 11.28 -20.89
N TYR A 64 -1.76 10.74 -20.85
CA TYR A 64 -2.09 9.51 -20.14
C TYR A 64 -1.35 8.29 -20.71
N HIS A 65 -1.35 8.14 -22.04
CA HIS A 65 -0.62 7.07 -22.72
C HIS A 65 0.89 7.22 -22.53
N HIS A 66 1.43 8.43 -22.62
CA HIS A 66 2.85 8.67 -22.38
C HIS A 66 3.24 8.26 -20.96
N LEU A 67 2.47 8.68 -19.95
CA LEU A 67 2.69 8.31 -18.55
C LEU A 67 2.75 6.80 -18.35
N LEU A 68 1.79 6.06 -18.92
CA LEU A 68 1.73 4.59 -18.83
C LEU A 68 2.91 3.89 -19.52
N HIS A 69 3.47 4.50 -20.57
CA HIS A 69 4.61 3.96 -21.31
C HIS A 69 5.97 4.46 -20.81
N ILE A 70 6.01 5.30 -19.76
CA ILE A 70 7.28 5.74 -19.17
C ILE A 70 8.07 4.50 -18.75
N PRO A 71 9.31 4.33 -19.24
CA PRO A 71 10.17 3.24 -18.81
C PRO A 71 10.63 3.50 -17.37
N VAL A 72 10.30 2.58 -16.47
CA VAL A 72 10.73 2.60 -15.09
C VAL A 72 11.63 1.39 -14.87
N ALA A 73 12.87 1.66 -14.44
CA ALA A 73 13.86 0.64 -14.16
C ALA A 73 14.23 0.64 -12.68
N VAL A 74 14.23 -0.54 -12.07
CA VAL A 74 14.73 -0.77 -10.71
C VAL A 74 15.87 -1.76 -10.81
N GLY A 75 17.00 -1.46 -10.17
CA GLY A 75 18.17 -2.32 -10.20
C GLY A 75 18.94 -2.32 -8.88
N ILE A 76 19.55 -3.46 -8.57
CA ILE A 76 20.40 -3.67 -7.39
C ILE A 76 21.67 -4.38 -7.86
N GLY A 77 22.81 -3.69 -7.76
CA GLY A 77 24.10 -4.22 -8.23
C GLY A 77 24.12 -4.45 -9.74
N SER A 78 24.34 -5.70 -10.17
CA SER A 78 24.34 -6.10 -11.59
C SER A 78 22.97 -6.47 -12.14
N TRP A 79 21.93 -6.54 -11.29
CA TRP A 79 20.57 -6.84 -11.71
C TRP A 79 19.83 -5.55 -12.03
N SER A 80 19.18 -5.50 -13.19
CA SER A 80 18.30 -4.39 -13.59
C SER A 80 17.04 -4.94 -14.25
N LEU A 81 15.88 -4.48 -13.79
CA LEU A 81 14.59 -4.79 -14.39
C LEU A 81 13.98 -3.49 -14.93
N SER A 82 13.85 -3.42 -16.25
CA SER A 82 13.29 -2.26 -16.95
C SER A 82 11.97 -2.66 -17.60
N MET A 83 10.89 -2.01 -17.19
CA MET A 83 9.56 -2.22 -17.77
C MET A 83 8.78 -0.90 -17.76
N SER A 84 7.71 -0.80 -18.55
CA SER A 84 6.89 0.41 -18.53
C SER A 84 6.14 0.55 -17.21
N LEU A 85 5.76 1.78 -16.86
CA LEU A 85 4.93 2.08 -15.69
C LEU A 85 3.66 1.21 -15.65
N HIS A 86 3.04 0.99 -16.82
CA HIS A 86 1.89 0.11 -16.94
C HIS A 86 2.16 -1.32 -16.45
N HIS A 87 3.31 -1.91 -16.80
CA HIS A 87 3.67 -3.26 -16.33
C HIS A 87 3.91 -3.27 -14.83
N TRP A 88 4.60 -2.26 -14.29
CA TRP A 88 4.79 -2.14 -12.83
C TRP A 88 3.47 -2.08 -12.07
N VAL A 89 2.50 -1.30 -12.56
CA VAL A 89 1.18 -1.20 -11.93
C VAL A 89 0.42 -2.51 -12.05
N ASN A 90 0.41 -3.14 -13.23
CA ASN A 90 -0.26 -4.43 -13.43
C ASN A 90 0.31 -5.52 -12.51
N ASP A 91 1.63 -5.67 -12.49
CA ASP A 91 2.31 -6.67 -11.69
C ASP A 91 2.15 -6.39 -10.19
N GLY A 92 2.21 -5.11 -9.78
CA GLY A 92 2.01 -4.71 -8.38
C GLY A 92 0.59 -4.84 -7.87
N LEU A 93 -0.42 -4.77 -8.75
CA LEU A 93 -1.83 -5.00 -8.39
C LEU A 93 -2.20 -6.49 -8.40
N MET A 94 -1.50 -7.31 -9.19
CA MET A 94 -1.70 -8.77 -9.24
C MET A 94 -0.91 -9.53 -8.16
N ALA A 95 0.11 -8.92 -7.57
CA ALA A 95 0.95 -9.48 -6.49
C ALA A 95 0.25 -9.46 -5.13
#